data_AF-A0A937FBG3-F1
#
_entry.id   AF-A0A937FBG3-F1
#
_cell.length_a   1.000
_cell.length_b   1.000
_cell.length_c   1.000
_cell.angle_alpha   90.00
_cell.angle_beta   90.00
_cell.angle_gamma   90.00
#
_symmetry.space_group_name_H-M   'P 1'
#
loop_
_entity.id
_entity.type
_entity.pdbx_description
1 polymer ?
#
loop_
_entity_poly.entity_id
_entity_poly.type
_entity_poly.pdbx_seq_one_letter_code
_entity_poly.pdbx_strand_id
1 'polypeptide(L)'
;MRKVVYENQIVFEVDSEDDIARIDLKSVDRPYSVRIIRNNKELIHRTILSFSKEGLIQKKVFYIEDVEGNELECIEYDKNEKIIRRMEYENYPDGETKWMYVYDSDGNLINKEFFEED
;
A
#
# COMPACT_ATOMS: atom_id res chain seq x y z
N MET A 1 3.35 5.00 -17.75
CA MET A 1 3.34 3.59 -17.29
C MET A 1 4.72 2.97 -17.43
N ARG A 2 5.25 2.40 -16.34
CA ARG A 2 6.51 1.65 -16.30
C ARG A 2 6.25 0.22 -15.79
N LYS A 3 6.91 -0.78 -16.36
CA LYS A 3 6.83 -2.19 -15.93
C LYS A 3 8.17 -2.61 -15.35
N VAL A 4 8.17 -3.17 -14.15
CA VAL A 4 9.34 -3.74 -13.46
C VAL A 4 9.07 -5.21 -13.19
N VAL A 5 10.01 -6.08 -13.53
CA VAL A 5 9.88 -7.54 -13.36
C VAL A 5 10.86 -7.99 -12.28
N TYR A 6 10.33 -8.56 -11.20
CA TYR A 6 11.09 -9.23 -10.16
C TYR A 6 11.00 -10.75 -10.36
N GLU A 7 11.84 -11.50 -9.65
CA GLU A 7 11.87 -12.97 -9.73
C GLU A 7 10.48 -13.59 -9.51
N ASN A 8 9.74 -13.09 -8.51
CA ASN A 8 8.47 -13.68 -8.07
C ASN A 8 7.22 -12.81 -8.32
N GLN A 9 7.37 -11.60 -8.85
CA GLN A 9 6.24 -10.69 -9.09
C GLN A 9 6.52 -9.69 -10.22
N ILE A 10 5.45 -9.16 -10.82
CA ILE A 10 5.53 -8.02 -11.73
C ILE A 10 4.93 -6.79 -11.05
N VAL A 11 5.60 -5.64 -11.18
CA VAL A 11 5.09 -4.36 -10.68
C VAL A 11 4.84 -3.42 -11.85
N PHE A 12 3.64 -2.88 -11.92
CA PHE A 12 3.28 -1.82 -12.85
C PHE A 12 3.19 -0.49 -12.10
N GLU A 13 3.89 0.53 -12.57
CA GLU A 13 3.79 1.89 -12.05
C GLU A 13 2.93 2.72 -12.99
N VAL A 14 1.86 3.30 -12.44
CA VAL A 14 0.86 4.10 -13.15
C VAL A 14 0.56 5.39 -12.38
N ASP A 15 0.00 6.37 -13.07
CA ASP A 15 -0.27 7.70 -12.50
C ASP A 15 -1.70 7.79 -11.93
N SER A 16 -2.61 6.91 -12.36
CA SER A 16 -4.01 6.88 -11.93
C SER A 16 -4.59 5.46 -11.83
N GLU A 17 -5.74 5.32 -11.17
CA GLU A 17 -6.48 4.04 -11.13
C GLU A 17 -7.08 3.70 -12.50
N ASP A 18 -7.48 4.71 -13.29
CA ASP A 18 -8.02 4.52 -14.63
C ASP A 18 -7.00 3.88 -15.59
N ASP A 19 -5.70 4.10 -15.35
CA ASP A 19 -4.63 3.47 -16.12
C ASP A 19 -4.51 1.96 -15.87
N ILE A 20 -5.06 1.43 -14.78
CA ILE A 20 -5.06 -0.01 -14.48
C ILE A 20 -5.81 -0.78 -15.56
N ALA A 21 -6.93 -0.23 -16.05
CA ALA A 21 -7.75 -0.85 -17.08
C ALA A 21 -7.01 -1.05 -18.41
N ARG A 22 -5.87 -0.37 -18.60
CA ARG A 22 -5.00 -0.49 -19.79
C ARG A 22 -3.99 -1.63 -19.69
N ILE A 23 -3.90 -2.29 -18.53
CA ILE A 23 -2.96 -3.40 -18.31
C ILE A 23 -3.67 -4.71 -18.66
N ASP A 24 -3.10 -5.49 -19.59
CA ASP A 24 -3.59 -6.85 -19.87
C ASP A 24 -3.12 -7.82 -18.78
N LEU A 25 -3.84 -7.80 -17.67
CA LEU A 25 -3.58 -8.61 -16.49
C LEU A 25 -3.74 -10.11 -16.73
N LYS A 26 -4.52 -10.51 -17.73
CA LYS A 26 -4.77 -11.93 -18.06
C LYS A 26 -3.59 -12.59 -18.77
N SER A 27 -2.70 -11.78 -19.37
CA SER A 27 -1.46 -12.25 -19.99
C SER A 27 -0.34 -12.53 -18.97
N VAL A 28 -0.55 -12.19 -17.69
CA VAL A 28 0.48 -12.26 -16.65
C VAL A 28 0.48 -13.65 -15.99
N ASP A 29 1.58 -14.38 -16.12
CA ASP A 29 1.73 -15.79 -15.67
C ASP A 29 2.04 -15.96 -14.17
N ARG A 30 2.19 -14.84 -13.46
CA ARG A 30 2.61 -14.76 -12.05
C ARG A 30 1.82 -13.67 -11.31
N PRO A 31 1.80 -13.68 -9.97
CA PRO A 31 1.22 -12.59 -9.20
C PRO A 31 1.84 -11.25 -9.59
N TYR A 32 1.05 -10.19 -9.53
CA TYR A 32 1.49 -8.86 -9.84
C TYR A 32 0.91 -7.84 -8.87
N SER A 33 1.57 -6.70 -8.80
CA SER A 33 1.07 -5.54 -8.08
C SER A 33 1.04 -4.32 -8.97
N VAL A 34 0.10 -3.42 -8.74
CA VAL A 34 0.08 -2.09 -9.36
C VAL A 34 0.39 -1.06 -8.29
N ARG A 35 1.37 -0.21 -8.57
CA ARG A 35 1.76 0.93 -7.75
C ARG A 35 1.25 2.20 -8.43
N ILE A 36 0.43 2.95 -7.71
CA ILE A 36 -0.12 4.24 -8.13
C ILE A 36 0.52 5.30 -7.26
N ILE A 37 1.20 6.28 -7.85
CA ILE A 37 1.84 7.37 -7.11
C ILE A 37 1.20 8.68 -7.53
N ARG A 38 0.61 9.41 -6.57
CA ARG A 38 0.03 10.73 -6.79
C ARG A 38 0.74 11.72 -5.88
N ASN A 39 1.38 12.72 -6.48
CA ASN A 39 1.98 13.83 -5.74
C ASN A 39 0.97 14.97 -5.64
N ASN A 40 0.56 15.27 -4.41
CA ASN A 40 -0.11 16.50 -4.05
C ASN A 40 0.93 17.41 -3.38
N LYS A 41 0.81 18.73 -3.52
CA LYS A 41 1.85 19.73 -3.14
C LYS A 41 2.56 19.52 -1.79
N GLU A 42 1.97 18.78 -0.86
CA GLU A 42 2.49 18.51 0.48
C GLU A 42 2.64 17.02 0.80
N LEU A 43 2.07 16.11 0.00
CA LEU A 43 1.99 14.68 0.30
C LEU A 43 2.13 13.80 -0.94
N ILE A 44 2.74 12.64 -0.78
CA ILE A 44 2.74 11.56 -1.75
C ILE A 44 1.73 10.50 -1.30
N HIS A 45 0.77 10.20 -2.16
CA HIS A 45 -0.12 9.07 -1.97
C HIS A 45 0.36 7.92 -2.84
N ARG A 46 0.71 6.80 -2.20
CA ARG A 46 1.09 5.57 -2.88
C ARG A 46 0.09 4.47 -2.57
N THR A 47 -0.56 3.93 -3.59
CA THR A 47 -1.42 2.75 -3.46
C THR A 47 -0.75 1.54 -4.11
N ILE A 48 -0.70 0.43 -3.40
CA ILE A 48 -0.24 -0.86 -3.90
C ILE A 48 -1.43 -1.82 -3.89
N LEU A 49 -1.82 -2.27 -5.07
CA LEU A 49 -2.84 -3.31 -5.24
C LEU A 49 -2.15 -4.61 -5.61
N SER A 50 -2.37 -5.68 -4.86
CA SER A 50 -1.84 -7.02 -5.15
C SER A 50 -2.94 -7.92 -5.68
N PHE A 51 -2.64 -8.67 -6.74
CA PHE A 51 -3.62 -9.47 -7.46
C PHE A 51 -3.21 -10.94 -7.54
N SER A 52 -4.21 -11.81 -7.59
CA SER A 52 -4.02 -13.22 -7.97
C SER A 52 -3.79 -13.35 -9.47
N LYS A 53 -3.44 -14.55 -9.93
CA LYS A 53 -3.26 -14.86 -11.36
C LYS A 53 -4.55 -14.67 -12.17
N GLU A 54 -5.70 -14.84 -11.53
CA GLU A 54 -7.03 -14.70 -12.14
C GLU A 54 -7.48 -13.23 -12.28
N GLY A 55 -6.70 -12.29 -11.75
CA GLY A 55 -7.04 -10.86 -11.80
C GLY A 55 -7.85 -10.34 -10.62
N LEU A 56 -7.95 -11.12 -9.54
CA LEU A 56 -8.70 -10.72 -8.35
C LEU A 56 -7.79 -10.03 -7.34
N ILE A 57 -8.25 -8.89 -6.80
CA ILE A 57 -7.55 -8.19 -5.71
C ILE A 57 -7.46 -9.12 -4.50
N GLN A 58 -6.24 -9.26 -3.98
CA GLN A 58 -5.96 -10.03 -2.76
C GLN A 58 -5.69 -9.11 -1.56
N LYS A 59 -5.04 -7.98 -1.82
CA LYS A 59 -4.63 -7.01 -0.80
C LYS A 59 -4.54 -5.63 -1.43
N LYS A 60 -4.91 -4.62 -0.66
CA LYS A 60 -4.62 -3.21 -0.96
C LYS A 60 -3.83 -2.62 0.19
N VAL A 61 -2.77 -1.90 -0.12
CA VAL A 61 -1.99 -1.13 0.85
C VAL A 61 -1.94 0.31 0.38
N PHE A 62 -2.36 1.22 1.25
CA PHE A 62 -2.37 2.65 1.01
C PHE A 62 -1.33 3.32 1.91
N TYR A 63 -0.47 4.13 1.32
CA TYR A 63 0.55 4.90 2.02
C TYR A 63 0.28 6.39 1.83
N ILE A 64 0.44 7.13 2.91
CA ILE A 64 0.64 8.58 2.89
C ILE A 64 2.08 8.81 3.30
N GLU A 65 2.81 9.52 2.46
CA GLU A 65 4.20 9.91 2.69
C GLU A 65 4.30 11.42 2.57
N ASP A 66 5.26 12.03 3.26
CA ASP A 66 5.62 13.42 2.97
C ASP A 66 6.37 13.53 1.63
N VAL A 67 6.73 14.76 1.25
CA VAL A 67 7.46 15.02 0.00
C VAL A 67 8.90 14.50 0.00
N GLU A 68 9.45 14.19 1.18
CA GLU A 68 10.79 13.61 1.35
C GLU A 68 10.76 12.07 1.25
N GLY A 69 9.55 11.49 1.30
CA GLY A 69 9.30 10.06 1.20
C GLY A 69 9.23 9.35 2.55
N ASN A 70 9.13 10.10 3.66
CA ASN A 70 8.92 9.51 4.97
C ASN A 70 7.47 9.05 5.09
N GLU A 71 7.24 7.81 5.53
CA GLU A 71 5.90 7.29 5.77
C GLU A 71 5.25 8.07 6.93
N LEU A 72 4.03 8.55 6.73
CA LEU A 72 3.19 9.18 7.76
C LEU A 72 2.07 8.24 8.18
N GLU A 73 1.53 7.49 7.21
CA GLU A 73 0.46 6.53 7.44
C GLU A 73 0.53 5.38 6.46
N CYS A 74 0.21 4.17 6.93
CA CYS A 74 0.02 3.00 6.10
C CYS A 74 -1.25 2.24 6.51
N ILE A 75 -2.15 1.98 5.56
CA ILE A 75 -3.40 1.27 5.79
C ILE A 75 -3.45 0.03 4.90
N GLU A 76 -3.65 -1.13 5.51
CA GLU A 76 -3.84 -2.39 4.81
C GLU A 76 -5.30 -2.81 4.82
N TYR A 77 -5.78 -3.17 3.65
CA TYR A 77 -7.12 -3.66 3.41
C TYR A 77 -7.08 -5.10 2.93
N ASP A 78 -8.06 -5.89 3.37
CA ASP A 78 -8.34 -7.19 2.78
C ASP A 78 -8.96 -7.05 1.37
N LYS A 79 -9.21 -8.20 0.73
CA LYS A 79 -9.86 -8.27 -0.59
C LYS A 79 -11.29 -7.70 -0.64
N ASN A 80 -11.93 -7.47 0.50
CA ASN A 80 -13.28 -6.90 0.62
C ASN A 80 -13.24 -5.42 1.02
N GLU A 81 -12.07 -4.77 0.93
CA GLU A 81 -11.83 -3.38 1.33
C GLU A 81 -12.07 -3.10 2.82
N LYS A 82 -11.99 -4.13 3.67
CA LYS A 82 -12.00 -3.95 5.13
C LYS A 82 -10.59 -3.71 5.63
N ILE A 83 -10.42 -2.73 6.52
CA ILE A 83 -9.13 -2.45 7.16
C ILE A 83 -8.77 -3.64 8.05
N ILE A 84 -7.59 -4.21 7.84
CA ILE A 84 -7.04 -5.28 8.68
C ILE A 84 -5.89 -4.76 9.55
N ARG A 85 -5.20 -3.72 9.10
CA ARG A 85 -4.09 -3.10 9.81
C ARG A 85 -3.95 -1.63 9.43
N ARG A 86 -3.60 -0.80 10.42
CA ARG A 86 -3.24 0.61 10.22
C ARG A 86 -1.95 0.89 10.99
N MET A 87 -1.07 1.68 10.39
CA MET A 87 0.17 2.14 11.00
C MET A 87 0.22 3.66 10.86
N GLU A 88 0.53 4.34 11.95
CA GLU A 88 0.73 5.79 12.01
C GLU A 88 2.15 6.04 12.47
N TYR A 89 2.83 6.98 11.82
CA TYR A 89 4.23 7.28 12.05
C TYR A 89 4.39 8.75 12.41
N GLU A 90 5.20 9.01 13.43
CA GLU A 90 5.69 10.36 13.74
C GLU A 90 7.20 10.34 13.62
N ASN A 91 7.70 11.04 12.58
CA ASN A 91 9.10 11.16 12.27
C ASN A 91 9.67 12.41 12.93
N TYR A 92 10.69 12.24 13.76
CA TYR A 92 11.44 13.31 14.42
C TYR A 92 12.87 13.36 13.87
N PRO A 93 13.60 14.48 14.01
CA PRO A 93 14.99 14.55 13.57
C PRO A 93 15.93 13.53 14.24
N ASP A 94 15.55 13.04 15.43
CA ASP A 94 16.33 12.19 16.32
C ASP A 94 15.71 10.80 16.55
N GLY A 95 14.63 10.44 15.85
CA GLY A 95 14.01 9.13 15.99
C GLY A 95 12.67 9.00 15.26
N GLU A 96 12.11 7.80 15.27
CA GLU A 96 10.80 7.50 14.72
C GLU A 96 9.94 6.84 15.81
N THR A 97 8.69 7.29 15.92
CA THR A 97 7.69 6.57 16.70
C THR A 97 6.58 6.06 15.80
N LYS A 98 6.04 4.90 16.15
CA LYS A 98 5.03 4.21 15.36
C LYS A 98 3.94 3.61 16.23
N TRP A 99 2.70 3.79 15.81
CA TRP A 99 1.55 3.04 16.34
C TRP A 99 1.08 2.02 15.31
N MET A 100 0.85 0.78 15.76
CA MET A 100 0.25 -0.26 14.94
C MET A 100 -1.12 -0.66 15.52
N TYR A 101 -2.13 -0.65 14.67
CA TYR A 101 -3.50 -1.04 15.00
C TYR A 101 -3.89 -2.24 14.14
N VAL A 102 -4.42 -3.29 14.75
CA VAL A 102 -4.89 -4.49 14.07
C VAL A 102 -6.38 -4.68 14.33
N TYR A 103 -7.12 -5.04 13.29
CA TYR A 103 -8.58 -5.15 13.33
C TYR A 103 -9.04 -6.57 13.00
N ASP A 104 -10.16 -6.99 13.58
CA ASP A 104 -10.85 -8.21 13.18
C ASP A 104 -11.64 -8.02 11.86
N SER A 105 -12.29 -9.09 11.40
CA SER A 105 -13.10 -9.08 10.17
C SER A 105 -14.35 -8.20 10.25
N ASP A 106 -14.78 -7.80 11.44
CA ASP A 106 -15.93 -6.93 11.66
C ASP A 106 -15.51 -5.45 11.80
N GLY A 107 -14.21 -5.18 11.77
CA GLY A 107 -13.63 -3.84 11.88
C GLY A 107 -13.41 -3.39 13.33
N ASN A 108 -13.48 -4.29 14.30
CA ASN A 108 -13.19 -3.96 15.68
C ASN A 108 -11.68 -4.02 15.93
N LEU A 109 -11.16 -3.07 16.70
CA LEU A 109 -9.76 -3.04 17.12
C LEU A 109 -9.48 -4.22 18.06
N ILE A 110 -8.55 -5.10 17.68
CA ILE A 110 -8.13 -6.25 18.49
C ILE A 110 -6.74 -6.12 19.10
N ASN A 111 -5.89 -5.28 18.52
CA ASN A 111 -4.55 -5.00 19.06
C ASN A 111 -4.12 -3.56 18.75
N LYS A 112 -3.41 -2.94 19.69
CA LYS A 112 -2.71 -1.68 19.53
C LYS A 112 -1.30 -1.82 20.14
N GLU A 113 -0.29 -1.54 19.34
CA GLU A 113 1.12 -1.58 19.73
C GLU A 113 1.78 -0.23 19.48
N PHE A 114 2.77 0.12 20.30
CA PHE A 114 3.59 1.31 20.18
C PHE A 114 5.05 0.91 20.10
N PHE A 115 5.77 1.53 19.18
CA PHE A 115 7.19 1.33 18.94
C PHE A 115 7.88 2.69 18.91
N GLU A 116 9.05 2.76 19.52
CA GLU A 116 9.92 3.93 19.57
C GLU A 116 11.34 3.43 19.27
N GLU A 117 11.97 4.01 18.25
CA GLU A 117 13.38 3.78 17.93
C GLU A 117 14.20 5.02 18.28
N ASP A 118 15.21 4.82 19.15
CA ASP A 118 16.22 5.80 19.59
C ASP A 118 17.42 5.90 18.61
#